data_AF-A0A4Q3TVB4-F1
#
_entry.id   AF-A0A4Q3TVB4-F1
#
_cell.length_a   1.000
_cell.length_b   1.000
_cell.length_c   1.000
_cell.angle_alpha   90.00
_cell.angle_beta   90.00
_cell.angle_gamma   90.00
#
_symmetry.space_group_name_H-M   'P 1'
#
loop_
_entity.id
_entity.type
_entity.pdbx_description
1 polymer ?
#
loop_
_entity_poly.entity_id
_entity_poly.type
_entity_poly.pdbx_seq_one_letter_code
_entity_poly.pdbx_strand_id
1 'polypeptide(L)'
;ITPDSLRPAGGGSFCEWKGAALYWDAAIGDVVLPRVGWSYPNPTPTFALLRDHIAFYAAPFDHCSVDGEVVTPQAGGFYGGWITSKLAGPFKGGPGTQGW
;
A
#
# COMPACT_ATOMS: atom_id res chain seq x y z
N ILE A 1 7.85 -12.06 -4.48
CA ILE A 1 7.47 -11.17 -5.60
C ILE A 1 8.11 -11.74 -6.85
N THR A 2 7.34 -11.95 -7.92
CA THR A 2 7.89 -12.48 -9.18
C THR A 2 8.89 -11.46 -9.74
N PRO A 3 10.07 -11.90 -10.23
CA PRO A 3 10.99 -11.01 -10.93
C PRO A 3 10.26 -10.19 -12.01
N ASP A 4 10.67 -8.93 -12.21
CA ASP A 4 10.13 -7.99 -13.21
C ASP A 4 8.66 -7.57 -13.04
N SER A 5 7.95 -8.04 -12.01
CA SER A 5 6.58 -7.62 -11.71
C SER A 5 6.44 -6.23 -11.10
N LEU A 6 7.56 -5.59 -10.73
CA LEU A 6 7.57 -4.26 -10.14
C LEU A 6 8.52 -3.33 -10.90
N ARG A 7 8.03 -2.12 -11.19
CA ARG A 7 8.82 -1.07 -11.87
C ARG A 7 8.77 0.21 -11.04
N PRO A 8 9.89 0.96 -10.92
CA PRO A 8 9.86 2.27 -10.28
C PRO A 8 8.86 3.19 -11.01
N ALA A 9 7.87 3.73 -10.28
CA ALA A 9 6.81 4.57 -10.85
C ALA A 9 7.20 6.06 -10.94
N GLY A 10 8.37 6.41 -10.39
CA GLY A 10 8.75 7.80 -10.17
C GLY A 10 7.94 8.49 -9.06
N GLY A 11 8.56 9.46 -8.41
CA GLY A 11 7.97 10.18 -7.29
C GLY A 11 7.78 9.31 -6.03
N GLY A 12 7.08 9.88 -5.07
CA GLY A 12 6.96 9.32 -3.74
C GLY A 12 6.11 10.22 -2.84
N SER A 13 6.03 9.85 -1.57
CA SER A 13 5.46 10.70 -0.53
C SER A 13 6.39 10.73 0.67
N PHE A 14 6.24 11.74 1.51
CA PHE A 14 7.00 11.85 2.75
C PHE A 14 6.06 11.71 3.94
N CYS A 15 6.50 10.93 4.92
CA CYS A 15 5.83 10.80 6.20
C CYS A 15 6.82 11.18 7.29
N GLU A 16 6.48 12.12 8.17
CA GLU A 16 7.41 12.58 9.22
C GLU A 16 7.88 11.47 10.16
N TRP A 17 7.09 10.40 10.31
CA TRP A 17 7.44 9.27 11.17
C TRP A 17 8.26 8.19 10.46
N LYS A 18 7.91 7.85 9.22
CA LYS A 18 8.47 6.69 8.50
C LYS A 18 9.59 7.05 7.54
N GLY A 19 9.68 8.30 7.10
CA GLY A 19 10.61 8.76 6.08
C GLY A 19 9.97 8.83 4.68
N ALA A 20 10.83 8.86 3.65
CA ALA A 20 10.40 8.94 2.26
C ALA A 20 9.95 7.58 1.73
N ALA A 21 8.74 7.53 1.18
CA ALA A 21 8.21 6.41 0.44
C ALA A 21 8.50 6.56 -1.06
N LEU A 22 8.81 5.46 -1.74
CA LEU A 22 8.88 5.39 -3.20
C LEU A 22 7.67 4.62 -3.73
N TYR A 23 7.16 5.04 -4.88
CA TYR A 23 6.06 4.35 -5.56
C TYR A 23 6.55 3.36 -6.62
N TRP A 24 5.76 2.29 -6.79
CA TRP A 24 5.99 1.20 -7.73
C TRP A 24 4.75 0.94 -8.57
N ASP A 25 4.98 0.71 -9.86
CA ASP A 25 3.98 0.14 -10.75
C ASP A 25 4.03 -1.39 -10.63
N ALA A 26 2.88 -2.04 -10.70
CA ALA A 26 2.79 -3.50 -10.79
C ALA A 26 2.55 -3.91 -12.25
N ALA A 27 3.46 -4.72 -12.80
CA ALA A 27 3.34 -5.31 -14.12
C ALA A 27 2.83 -6.76 -14.01
N ILE A 28 1.66 -7.03 -14.56
CA ILE A 28 0.96 -8.31 -14.47
C ILE A 28 0.53 -8.73 -15.87
N GLY A 29 1.29 -9.64 -16.48
CA GLY A 29 1.15 -9.93 -17.91
C GLY A 29 1.34 -8.66 -18.74
N ASP A 30 0.34 -8.33 -19.55
CA ASP A 30 0.33 -7.12 -20.39
C ASP A 30 -0.26 -5.87 -19.69
N VAL A 31 -0.74 -6.02 -18.45
CA VAL A 31 -1.35 -4.93 -17.68
C VAL A 31 -0.31 -4.29 -16.78
N VAL A 32 -0.28 -2.96 -16.77
CA VAL A 32 0.51 -2.17 -15.81
C VAL A 32 -0.44 -1.38 -14.94
N LEU A 33 -0.41 -1.65 -13.63
CA LEU A 33 -1.15 -0.89 -12.63
C LEU A 33 -0.23 0.20 -12.05
N PRO A 34 -0.53 1.49 -12.30
CA PRO A 34 0.38 2.57 -11.94
C PRO A 34 0.32 2.89 -10.45
N ARG A 35 1.49 3.09 -9.82
CA ARG A 35 1.66 3.59 -8.44
C ARG A 35 0.87 2.81 -7.38
N VAL A 36 0.64 1.51 -7.61
CA VAL A 36 -0.14 0.65 -6.70
C VAL A 36 0.69 0.04 -5.58
N GLY A 37 2.02 0.06 -5.69
CA GLY A 37 2.93 -0.37 -4.64
C GLY A 37 3.68 0.82 -4.02
N TRP A 38 4.08 0.70 -2.75
CA TRP A 38 5.03 1.61 -2.13
C TRP A 38 5.99 0.89 -1.18
N SER A 39 7.19 1.44 -1.02
CA SER A 39 8.18 0.95 -0.05
C SER A 39 8.90 2.10 0.64
N TYR A 40 9.52 1.81 1.78
CA TYR A 40 10.40 2.74 2.50
C TYR A 40 11.84 2.21 2.41
N PRO A 41 12.65 2.68 1.44
CA PRO A 41 14.03 2.19 1.26
C PRO A 41 14.98 2.70 2.35
N ASN A 42 14.65 3.83 2.98
CA ASN A 42 15.43 4.38 4.08
C ASN A 42 14.50 4.85 5.21
N PRO A 43 13.86 3.90 5.92
CA PRO A 43 12.95 4.25 7.01
C PRO A 43 13.72 4.80 8.21
N THR A 44 13.02 5.56 9.05
CA THR A 44 13.58 5.99 10.35
C THR A 44 13.86 4.77 11.26
N PRO A 45 14.74 4.88 12.28
CA PRO A 45 15.16 3.73 13.08
C PRO A 45 14.01 2.92 13.72
N THR A 46 12.98 3.60 14.22
CA THR A 46 11.79 2.96 14.82
C THR A 46 11.03 2.08 13.81
N PHE A 47 11.12 2.39 12.52
CA PHE A 47 10.45 1.69 11.43
C PHE A 47 11.44 0.88 10.55
N ALA A 48 12.62 0.55 11.06
CA ALA A 48 13.65 -0.19 10.33
C ALA A 48 13.15 -1.52 9.73
N LEU A 49 12.16 -2.15 10.38
CA LEU A 49 11.50 -3.38 9.91
C LEU A 49 10.78 -3.22 8.55
N LEU A 50 10.45 -1.99 8.13
CA LEU A 50 9.83 -1.73 6.83
C LEU A 50 10.82 -1.77 5.66
N ARG A 51 12.13 -1.78 5.95
CA ARG A 51 13.17 -1.86 4.93
C ARG A 51 13.00 -3.16 4.13
N ASP A 52 13.22 -3.07 2.82
CA ASP A 52 13.13 -4.19 1.87
C ASP A 52 11.73 -4.83 1.77
N HIS A 53 10.71 -4.19 2.32
CA HIS A 53 9.31 -4.58 2.17
C HIS A 53 8.58 -3.65 1.20
N ILE A 54 7.60 -4.22 0.51
CA ILE A 54 6.64 -3.48 -0.31
C ILE A 54 5.24 -3.69 0.23
N ALA A 55 4.42 -2.66 0.16
CA ALA A 55 2.99 -2.73 0.43
C ALA A 55 2.21 -2.29 -0.81
N PHE A 56 0.95 -2.72 -0.89
CA PHE A 56 0.09 -2.51 -2.06
C PHE A 56 -1.26 -1.91 -1.66
N TYR A 57 -1.81 -1.07 -2.53
CA TYR A 57 -3.20 -0.65 -2.43
C TYR A 57 -4.08 -1.80 -2.90
N ALA A 58 -5.06 -2.25 -2.11
CA ALA A 58 -5.93 -3.35 -2.52
C ALA A 58 -6.94 -2.95 -3.60
N ALA A 59 -7.39 -1.69 -3.60
CA ALA A 59 -8.50 -1.22 -4.44
C ALA A 59 -8.32 -1.42 -5.97
N PRO A 60 -7.12 -1.26 -6.56
CA PRO A 60 -6.93 -1.42 -8.00
C PRO A 60 -6.85 -2.89 -8.49
N PHE A 61 -6.84 -3.87 -7.58
CA PHE A 61 -6.75 -5.29 -7.94
C PHE A 61 -8.13 -5.93 -7.94
N ASP A 62 -8.33 -6.92 -8.82
CA ASP A 62 -9.59 -7.68 -8.88
C ASP A 62 -9.83 -8.51 -7.61
N HIS A 63 -8.76 -9.00 -7.00
CA HIS A 63 -8.83 -9.87 -5.83
C HIS A 63 -7.57 -9.76 -4.96
N CYS A 64 -7.77 -9.48 -3.68
CA CYS A 64 -6.74 -9.45 -2.65
C CYS A 64 -7.24 -10.21 -1.42
N SER A 65 -6.45 -11.13 -0.88
CA SER A 65 -6.83 -11.92 0.28
C SER A 65 -5.71 -12.06 1.31
N VAL A 66 -6.12 -12.23 2.58
CA VAL A 66 -5.24 -12.53 3.72
C VAL A 66 -5.81 -13.75 4.42
N ASP A 67 -5.02 -14.79 4.62
CA ASP A 67 -5.45 -16.07 5.22
C ASP A 67 -6.70 -16.68 4.54
N GLY A 68 -6.86 -16.47 3.23
CA GLY A 68 -8.02 -16.93 2.47
C GLY A 68 -9.26 -16.02 2.55
N GLU A 69 -9.21 -14.94 3.33
CA GLU A 69 -10.29 -13.96 3.41
C GLU A 69 -10.07 -12.83 2.40
N VAL A 70 -11.08 -12.52 1.58
CA VAL A 70 -11.04 -11.37 0.66
C VAL A 70 -11.10 -10.07 1.45
N VAL A 71 -10.13 -9.18 1.22
CA VAL A 71 -10.05 -7.92 1.95
C VAL A 71 -10.97 -6.86 1.35
N THR A 72 -11.52 -6.00 2.20
CA THR A 72 -12.12 -4.74 1.78
C THR A 72 -11.05 -3.65 1.75
N PRO A 73 -10.84 -2.95 0.62
CA PRO A 73 -9.91 -1.83 0.56
C PRO A 73 -10.35 -0.69 1.47
N GLN A 74 -9.41 -0.09 2.20
CA GLN A 74 -9.69 1.12 2.96
C GLN A 74 -10.13 2.27 2.03
N ALA A 75 -11.18 2.98 2.43
CA ALA A 75 -11.79 4.03 1.61
C ALA A 75 -10.85 5.22 1.34
N GLY A 76 -11.18 6.02 0.32
CA GLY A 76 -10.54 7.31 0.07
C GLY A 76 -9.22 7.28 -0.70
N GLY A 77 -8.70 6.10 -1.08
CA GLY A 77 -7.58 5.93 -2.01
C GLY A 77 -6.20 6.38 -1.50
N PHE A 78 -6.15 7.14 -0.40
CA PHE A 78 -4.91 7.61 0.20
C PHE A 78 -4.31 6.57 1.15
N TYR A 79 -5.14 5.96 1.99
CA TYR A 79 -4.72 4.94 2.95
C TYR A 79 -4.78 3.56 2.30
N GLY A 80 -3.64 2.87 2.22
CA GLY A 80 -3.54 1.53 1.63
C GLY A 80 -3.87 0.40 2.61
N GLY A 81 -4.90 0.56 3.43
CA GLY A 81 -5.30 -0.46 4.42
C GLY A 81 -6.07 -1.62 3.80
N TRP A 82 -5.88 -2.80 4.39
CA TRP A 82 -6.51 -4.07 4.03
C TRP A 82 -7.43 -4.48 5.17
N ILE A 83 -8.75 -4.34 4.99
CA ILE A 83 -9.73 -4.59 6.04
C ILE A 83 -10.25 -6.03 5.94
N THR A 84 -10.13 -6.78 7.03
CA THR A 84 -10.70 -8.13 7.19
C THR A 84 -11.74 -8.13 8.32
N SER A 85 -12.49 -9.23 8.44
CA SER A 85 -13.47 -9.54 9.48
C SER A 85 -12.87 -9.50 10.89
N LYS A 86 -11.54 -9.63 11.00
CA LYS A 86 -10.78 -9.56 12.25
C LYS A 86 -10.56 -8.12 12.74
N LEU A 87 -10.90 -7.10 11.94
CA LEU A 87 -10.70 -5.69 12.27
C LEU A 87 -12.04 -4.98 12.55
N ALA A 88 -12.06 -4.11 13.57
CA ALA A 88 -13.20 -3.25 13.89
C ALA A 88 -12.86 -1.78 13.61
N GLY A 89 -13.82 -1.05 13.05
CA GLY A 89 -13.70 0.38 12.73
C GLY A 89 -13.89 1.31 13.94
N PRO A 90 -13.89 2.63 13.71
CA PRO A 90 -13.89 3.29 12.40
C PRO A 90 -12.52 3.25 11.70
N PHE A 91 -12.53 3.18 10.37
CA PHE A 91 -11.33 3.20 9.54
C PHE A 91 -11.13 4.60 8.93
N LYS A 92 -9.87 5.07 8.82
CA LYS A 92 -9.55 6.33 8.13
C LYS A 92 -9.93 6.25 6.63
N GLY A 93 -10.08 7.39 5.97
CA GLY A 93 -10.31 7.49 4.53
C GLY A 93 -11.76 7.65 4.08
N GLY A 94 -12.75 7.38 4.95
CA GLY A 94 -14.14 7.80 4.74
C GLY A 94 -14.35 9.31 4.96
N PRO A 95 -15.51 9.87 4.56
CA PRO A 95 -15.85 11.27 4.84
C PRO A 95 -15.64 11.63 6.32
N GLY A 96 -14.93 12.73 6.60
CA GLY A 96 -14.65 13.18 7.97
C GLY A 96 -13.50 12.48 8.70
N THR A 97 -12.77 11.56 8.06
CA THR A 97 -11.68 10.79 8.70
C THR A 97 -10.28 11.07 8.10
N GLN A 98 -10.14 12.15 7.34
CA GLN A 98 -8.87 12.61 6.76
C GLN A 98 -8.13 13.53 7.74
N GLY A 99 -6.80 13.43 7.83
CA GLY A 99 -5.96 14.39 8.57
C GLY A 99 -5.77 14.16 10.07
N TRP A 100 -6.05 12.96 10.58
CA TRP A 100 -5.79 12.54 11.96
C TRP A 100 -4.34 12.13 12.18
#